data_AF-A0A1V4Z7Y6-F1
#
_entry.id   AF-A0A1V4Z7Y6-F1
#
_cell.length_a   1.000
_cell.length_b   1.000
_cell.length_c   1.000
_cell.angle_alpha   90.00
_cell.angle_beta   90.00
_cell.angle_gamma   90.00
#
_symmetry.space_group_name_H-M   'P 1'
#
loop_
_entity.id
_entity.type
_entity.pdbx_description
1 polymer ?
#
loop_
_entity_poly.entity_id
_entity_poly.type
_entity_poly.pdbx_seq_one_letter_code
_entity_poly.pdbx_strand_id
1 'polypeptide(L)'
;MKPFKNLLKRKNKEDEYIYSVLKQEDVIISPDTHRDIRIPPGQREIEKWPVLHAGKVPKIDLSTWKFRIWGLVGKEKEYTLKEFQSIMKIKVFSDIHCDLLVKAEQSMGRYQHFPIKRRSRDTS
;
A
#
# COMPACT_ATOMS: atom_id res chain seq x y z
N MET A 1 -11.11 5.47 -20.93
CA MET A 1 -9.66 5.79 -20.98
C MET A 1 -9.41 7.28 -20.65
N LYS A 2 -9.68 7.72 -19.41
CA LYS A 2 -9.45 9.11 -18.94
C LYS A 2 -9.17 9.30 -17.41
N PRO A 3 -8.62 8.38 -16.58
CA PRO A 3 -8.53 8.67 -15.14
C PRO A 3 -7.26 9.44 -14.71
N PHE A 4 -6.23 9.55 -15.55
CA PHE A 4 -4.91 10.03 -15.11
C PHE A 4 -4.57 11.50 -15.46
N LYS A 5 -5.47 12.26 -16.09
CA LYS A 5 -5.13 13.60 -16.62
C LYS A 5 -4.78 14.64 -15.54
N ASN A 6 -5.22 14.45 -14.30
CA ASN A 6 -4.89 15.38 -13.22
C ASN A 6 -3.57 15.06 -12.51
N LEU A 7 -3.01 13.85 -12.65
CA LEU A 7 -1.63 13.57 -12.23
C LEU A 7 -0.60 14.30 -13.12
N LEU A 8 -0.96 14.60 -14.37
CA LEU A 8 -0.06 15.20 -15.37
C LEU A 8 0.13 16.72 -15.23
N LYS A 9 -0.44 17.35 -14.19
CA LYS A 9 -0.33 18.81 -14.02
C LYS A 9 0.97 19.26 -13.36
N ARG A 10 1.75 18.33 -12.80
CA ARG A 10 3.03 18.59 -12.14
C ARG A 10 4.11 17.85 -12.90
N LYS A 11 5.26 18.51 -13.12
CA LYS A 11 6.41 17.99 -13.85
C LYS A 11 7.55 17.78 -12.87
N ASN A 12 7.35 16.92 -11.86
CA ASN A 12 8.42 16.53 -10.96
C ASN A 12 8.85 15.07 -11.22
N LYS A 13 10.03 14.67 -10.70
CA LYS A 13 10.59 13.31 -10.92
C LYS A 13 9.72 12.18 -10.33
N GLU A 14 8.86 12.50 -9.37
CA GLU A 14 7.97 11.52 -8.72
C GLU A 14 6.79 11.19 -9.65
N ASP A 15 6.23 12.17 -10.35
CA ASP A 15 5.20 11.97 -11.37
C ASP A 15 5.69 11.08 -12.52
N GLU A 16 6.95 11.24 -12.94
CA GLU A 16 7.58 10.39 -13.96
C GLU A 16 7.74 8.94 -13.48
N TYR A 17 8.19 8.75 -12.25
CA TYR A 17 8.27 7.41 -11.65
C TYR A 17 6.88 6.78 -11.57
N ILE A 18 5.88 7.54 -11.13
CA ILE A 18 4.52 7.06 -11.01
C ILE A 18 3.96 6.63 -12.36
N TYR A 19 4.16 7.44 -13.39
CA TYR A 19 3.75 7.12 -14.74
C TYR A 19 4.47 5.88 -15.30
N SER A 20 5.75 5.70 -14.99
CA SER A 20 6.51 4.51 -15.40
C SER A 20 5.95 3.22 -14.79
N VAL A 21 5.50 3.26 -13.53
CA VAL A 21 4.91 2.11 -12.85
C VAL A 21 3.50 1.85 -13.36
N LEU A 22 2.68 2.88 -13.54
CA LEU A 22 1.32 2.73 -14.08
C LEU A 22 1.26 2.16 -15.50
N LYS A 23 2.37 2.19 -16.24
CA LYS A 23 2.53 1.56 -17.56
C LYS A 23 2.91 0.07 -17.50
N GLN A 24 3.29 -0.45 -16.35
CA GLN A 24 3.68 -1.84 -16.21
C GLN A 24 2.44 -2.75 -16.18
N GLU A 25 2.49 -3.87 -16.88
CA GLU A 25 1.37 -4.80 -17.00
C GLU A 25 1.07 -5.58 -15.70
N ASP A 26 2.06 -5.69 -14.80
CA ASP A 26 1.99 -6.45 -13.55
C ASP A 26 1.51 -5.63 -12.34
N VAL A 27 1.07 -4.39 -12.56
CA VAL A 27 0.64 -3.49 -11.47
C VAL A 27 -0.86 -3.59 -11.23
N ILE A 28 -1.23 -3.90 -9.99
CA ILE A 28 -2.63 -3.84 -9.57
C ILE A 28 -2.99 -2.39 -9.27
N ILE A 29 -4.00 -1.87 -9.94
CA ILE A 29 -4.54 -0.53 -9.69
C ILE A 29 -5.78 -0.66 -8.80
N SER A 30 -5.74 -0.06 -7.60
CA SER A 30 -6.90 -0.07 -6.70
C SER A 30 -8.09 0.65 -7.36
N PRO A 31 -9.31 0.08 -7.32
CA PRO A 31 -10.51 0.74 -7.84
C PRO A 31 -10.78 2.11 -7.22
N ASP A 32 -10.33 2.34 -5.98
CA ASP A 32 -10.51 3.60 -5.27
C ASP A 32 -9.84 4.78 -5.96
N THR A 33 -8.78 4.50 -6.74
CA THR A 33 -8.06 5.51 -7.51
C THR A 33 -8.87 6.06 -8.69
N HIS A 34 -9.97 5.40 -9.06
CA HIS A 34 -10.86 5.80 -10.14
C HIS A 34 -12.12 6.55 -9.66
N ARG A 35 -12.29 6.75 -8.35
CA ARG A 35 -13.44 7.50 -7.82
C ARG A 35 -13.34 8.97 -8.20
N ASP A 36 -14.48 9.62 -8.45
CA ASP A 36 -14.52 11.06 -8.72
C ASP A 36 -14.05 11.88 -7.51
N ILE A 37 -14.45 11.46 -6.31
CA ILE A 37 -14.01 12.03 -5.03
C ILE A 37 -13.06 11.03 -4.36
N ARG A 38 -11.76 11.27 -4.50
CA ARG A 38 -10.69 10.43 -3.91
C ARG A 38 -10.28 10.83 -2.50
N ILE A 39 -10.80 11.94 -1.98
CA ILE A 39 -10.49 12.43 -0.63
C ILE A 39 -11.76 12.30 0.21
N PRO A 40 -11.77 11.46 1.25
CA PRO A 40 -12.89 11.38 2.18
C PRO A 40 -13.24 12.75 2.78
N PRO A 41 -14.52 13.00 3.10
CA PRO A 41 -14.95 14.25 3.74
C PRO A 41 -14.15 14.57 5.00
N GLY A 42 -13.75 15.84 5.17
CA GLY A 42 -12.96 16.29 6.32
C GLY A 42 -11.45 16.03 6.21
N GLN A 43 -10.97 15.35 5.16
CA GLN A 43 -9.54 15.17 4.90
C GLN A 43 -9.03 16.17 3.87
N ARG A 44 -7.72 16.42 3.90
CA ARG A 44 -7.00 17.16 2.87
C ARG A 44 -5.82 16.35 2.32
N GLU A 45 -5.49 16.60 1.07
CA GLU A 45 -4.27 16.08 0.44
C GLU A 45 -3.05 16.83 0.99
N ILE A 46 -1.98 16.09 1.27
CA ILE A 46 -0.67 16.64 1.64
C ILE A 46 0.39 16.12 0.68
N GLU A 47 1.24 17.03 0.22
CA GLU A 47 2.27 16.74 -0.80
C GLU A 47 3.48 15.99 -0.23
N LYS A 48 3.70 16.08 1.09
CA LYS A 48 4.83 15.43 1.76
C LYS A 48 4.37 14.19 2.50
N TRP A 49 5.16 13.13 2.42
CA TRP A 49 4.96 11.92 3.22
C TRP A 49 4.90 12.26 4.72
N PRO A 50 3.75 12.04 5.38
CA PRO A 50 3.63 12.31 6.80
C PRO A 50 4.39 11.23 7.58
N VAL A 51 5.17 11.67 8.57
CA VAL A 51 5.70 10.74 9.58
C VAL A 51 4.63 10.58 10.66
N LEU A 52 3.86 9.50 10.57
CA LEU A 52 2.84 9.15 11.57
C LEU A 52 3.47 8.25 12.64
N HIS A 53 3.37 8.64 13.91
CA HIS A 53 3.84 7.85 15.04
C HIS A 53 2.78 7.83 16.15
N ALA A 54 2.35 6.63 16.53
CA ALA A 54 1.53 6.43 17.72
C ALA A 54 2.45 5.99 18.87
N GLY A 55 3.06 6.97 19.55
CA GLY A 55 3.97 6.72 20.67
C GLY A 55 5.45 6.56 20.28
N LYS A 56 6.22 5.88 21.14
CA LYS A 56 7.67 5.72 20.97
C LYS A 56 7.97 4.72 19.85
N VAL A 57 8.91 5.07 18.97
CA VAL A 57 9.41 4.14 17.94
C VAL A 57 10.20 3.02 18.63
N PRO A 58 9.79 1.74 18.46
CA PRO A 58 10.48 0.63 19.09
C PRO A 58 11.87 0.43 18.47
N LYS A 59 12.85 0.07 19.31
CA LYS A 59 14.11 -0.51 18.83
C LYS A 59 13.86 -1.99 18.55
N ILE A 60 14.03 -2.41 17.29
CA ILE A 60 13.75 -3.77 16.85
C ILE A 60 15.07 -4.45 16.52
N ASP A 61 15.30 -5.63 17.08
CA ASP A 61 16.35 -6.54 16.62
C ASP A 61 15.79 -7.41 15.48
N LEU A 62 16.31 -7.20 14.28
CA LEU A 62 15.85 -7.89 13.09
C LEU A 62 16.22 -9.38 13.08
N SER A 63 17.20 -9.80 13.90
CA SER A 63 17.59 -11.22 13.99
C SER A 63 16.55 -12.07 14.74
N THR A 64 15.78 -11.44 15.62
CA THR A 64 14.72 -12.09 16.42
C THR A 64 13.32 -11.79 15.89
N TRP A 65 13.19 -11.01 14.83
CA TRP A 65 11.91 -10.62 14.25
C TRP A 65 11.16 -11.81 13.64
N LYS A 66 9.84 -11.89 13.91
CA LYS A 66 8.93 -12.93 13.41
C LYS A 66 7.62 -12.32 12.89
N PHE A 67 7.17 -12.78 11.71
CA PHE A 67 5.81 -12.55 11.22
C PHE A 67 4.97 -13.80 11.43
N ARG A 68 3.85 -13.66 12.14
CA ARG A 68 2.99 -14.79 12.51
C ARG A 68 1.60 -14.64 11.91
N ILE A 69 1.12 -15.70 11.26
CA ILE A 69 -0.26 -15.89 10.82
C ILE A 69 -0.87 -16.94 11.74
N TRP A 70 -1.83 -16.55 12.58
CA TRP A 70 -2.35 -17.38 13.67
C TRP A 70 -3.82 -17.07 13.94
N GLY A 71 -4.47 -17.86 14.81
CA GLY A 71 -5.90 -17.71 15.15
C GLY A 71 -6.80 -18.58 14.27
N LEU A 72 -7.87 -18.01 13.68
CA LEU A 72 -8.84 -18.75 12.87
C LEU A 72 -8.33 -19.02 11.45
N VAL A 73 -7.22 -19.76 11.36
CA VAL A 73 -6.54 -20.12 10.12
C VAL A 73 -6.38 -21.63 10.03
N GLY A 74 -6.44 -22.19 8.82
CA GLY A 74 -6.32 -23.65 8.63
C GLY A 74 -4.96 -24.21 9.06
N LYS A 75 -3.89 -23.41 8.96
CA LYS A 75 -2.56 -23.75 9.47
C LYS A 75 -1.84 -22.47 9.87
N GLU A 76 -1.39 -22.41 11.12
CA GLU A 76 -0.55 -21.31 11.57
C GLU A 76 0.80 -21.33 10.85
N LYS A 77 1.35 -20.15 10.60
CA LYS A 77 2.66 -19.99 9.97
C LYS A 77 3.45 -18.90 10.67
N GLU A 78 4.76 -19.10 10.71
CA GLU A 78 5.71 -18.11 11.17
C GLU A 78 6.82 -17.97 10.14
N TYR A 79 7.27 -16.74 9.93
CA TYR A 79 8.38 -16.41 9.03
C TYR A 79 9.40 -15.54 9.76
N THR A 80 10.68 -15.86 9.59
CA THR A 80 11.77 -14.91 9.83
C THR A 80 11.69 -13.76 8.83
N LEU A 81 12.41 -12.67 9.10
CA LEU A 81 12.47 -11.54 8.17
C LEU A 81 12.95 -11.96 6.78
N LYS A 82 13.96 -12.83 6.71
CA LYS A 82 14.52 -13.33 5.45
C LYS A 82 13.50 -14.15 4.65
N GLU A 83 12.78 -15.05 5.33
CA GLU A 83 11.73 -15.86 4.68
C GLU A 83 10.55 -15.00 4.25
N PHE A 84 10.16 -14.01 5.05
CA PHE A 84 9.09 -13.09 4.67
C PHE A 84 9.46 -12.28 3.41
N GLN A 85 10.70 -11.80 3.34
CA GLN A 85 11.20 -11.03 2.20
C GLN A 85 11.38 -11.85 0.91
N SER A 86 11.45 -13.19 1.00
CA SER A 86 11.55 -14.08 -0.17
C SER A 86 10.20 -14.47 -0.78
N ILE A 87 9.08 -14.16 -0.11
CA ILE A 87 7.74 -14.38 -0.65
C ILE A 87 7.54 -13.50 -1.90
N MET A 88 6.71 -13.96 -2.85
CA MET A 88 6.35 -13.21 -4.05
C MET A 88 5.76 -11.84 -3.69
N LYS A 89 6.24 -10.81 -4.39
CA LYS A 89 5.86 -9.43 -4.19
C LYS A 89 5.06 -8.97 -5.39
N ILE A 90 3.99 -8.22 -5.14
CA ILE A 90 3.21 -7.55 -6.18
C ILE A 90 3.28 -6.04 -5.96
N LYS A 91 3.13 -5.29 -7.06
CA LYS A 91 3.01 -3.84 -7.03
C LYS A 91 1.53 -3.48 -7.02
N VAL A 92 1.17 -2.56 -6.13
CA VAL A 92 -0.19 -2.04 -6.04
C VAL A 92 -0.13 -0.52 -6.03
N PHE A 93 -0.93 0.12 -6.89
CA PHE A 93 -1.16 1.55 -6.88
C PHE A 93 -2.46 1.86 -6.12
N SER A 94 -2.35 2.55 -4.99
CA SER A 94 -3.48 2.87 -4.12
C SER A 94 -3.31 4.22 -3.41
N ASP A 95 -4.41 4.73 -2.87
CA ASP A 95 -4.40 5.84 -1.92
C ASP A 95 -4.22 5.32 -0.49
N ILE A 96 -3.47 6.06 0.35
CA ILE A 96 -3.38 5.82 1.80
C ILE A 96 -4.03 6.99 2.53
N HIS A 97 -4.97 6.67 3.41
CA HIS A 97 -5.70 7.61 4.23
C HIS A 97 -5.42 7.34 5.70
N CYS A 98 -5.22 8.39 6.49
CA CYS A 98 -5.21 8.31 7.95
C CYS A 98 -6.39 9.10 8.51
N ASP A 99 -7.02 8.59 9.56
CA ASP A 99 -8.13 9.27 10.24
C ASP A 99 -7.74 10.64 10.83
N LEU A 100 -6.43 10.90 10.99
CA LEU A 100 -5.88 12.17 11.47
C LEU A 100 -5.88 13.29 10.40
N LEU A 101 -6.95 13.40 9.61
CA LEU A 101 -7.22 14.50 8.68
C LEU A 101 -6.22 14.66 7.51
N VAL A 102 -5.40 13.65 7.23
CA VAL A 102 -4.38 13.71 6.17
C VAL A 102 -4.45 12.53 5.22
N LYS A 103 -4.48 12.84 3.93
CA LYS A 103 -4.17 11.90 2.85
C LYS A 103 -2.71 12.11 2.45
N ALA A 104 -1.87 11.10 2.65
CA ALA A 104 -0.55 11.09 2.04
C ALA A 104 -0.72 10.90 0.53
N GLU A 105 -0.08 11.75 -0.27
CA GLU A 105 -0.07 11.62 -1.72
C GLU A 105 0.40 10.22 -2.13
N GLN A 106 -0.44 9.55 -2.92
CA GLN A 106 -0.14 8.43 -3.81
C GLN A 106 0.93 7.48 -3.30
N SER A 107 0.51 6.36 -2.68
CA SER A 107 1.45 5.36 -2.22
C SER A 107 2.01 4.53 -3.38
N MET A 108 2.98 5.09 -4.07
CA MET A 108 4.09 4.33 -4.63
C MET A 108 5.38 4.74 -3.95
N GLY A 109 5.38 4.67 -2.61
CA GLY A 109 6.60 4.20 -1.97
C GLY A 109 6.95 2.82 -2.52
N ARG A 110 8.17 2.34 -2.25
CA ARG A 110 8.60 0.97 -2.58
C ARG A 110 7.82 -0.06 -1.74
N TYR A 111 6.49 -0.05 -1.81
CA TYR A 111 5.59 -0.92 -1.10
C TYR A 111 5.49 -2.21 -1.88
N GLN A 112 6.25 -3.18 -1.40
CA GLN A 112 6.12 -4.56 -1.82
C GLN A 112 4.92 -5.14 -1.09
N HIS A 113 3.88 -5.48 -1.82
CA HIS A 113 2.70 -6.09 -1.24
C HIS A 113 2.84 -7.61 -1.30
N PHE A 114 2.51 -8.28 -0.21
CA PHE A 114 2.39 -9.73 -0.19
C PHE A 114 0.90 -10.07 -0.31
N PRO A 115 0.48 -10.79 -1.37
CA PRO A 115 -0.93 -11.03 -1.61
C PRO A 115 -1.51 -11.91 -0.49
N ILE A 116 -2.47 -11.37 0.26
CA ILE A 116 -3.34 -12.18 1.12
C ILE A 116 -4.51 -12.64 0.26
N LYS A 117 -4.47 -13.89 -0.21
CA LYS A 117 -5.59 -14.48 -0.97
C LYS A 117 -6.81 -14.58 -0.05
N ARG A 118 -7.94 -13.99 -0.46
CA ARG A 118 -9.24 -14.28 0.18
C ARG A 118 -9.61 -15.74 -0.09
N ARG A 119 -10.11 -16.43 0.93
CA ARG A 119 -10.80 -17.72 0.74
C ARG A 119 -12.06 -17.45 -0.09
N SER A 120 -12.34 -18.26 -1.12
CA SER A 120 -13.66 -18.30 -1.72
C SER A 120 -14.66 -18.61 -0.62
N ARG A 121 -15.77 -17.86 -0.55
CA ARG A 121 -16.91 -18.31 0.25
C ARG A 121 -17.49 -19.48 -0.52
N ASP A 122 -17.16 -20.70 -0.11
CA ASP A 122 -18.00 -21.83 -0.44
C ASP A 122 -19.30 -21.63 0.34
N THR A 123 -20.31 -21.11 -0.34
CA THR A 123 -21.69 -21.12 0.13
C THR A 123 -22.22 -22.51 -0.14
N SER A 124 -22.21 -23.35 0.89
CA SER A 124 -23.06 -24.55 0.99
C SER A 124 -24.50 -24.16 1.30
#